data_AF-A0A095A4V4-F1
#
_entry.id   AF-A0A095A4V4-F1
#
_cell.length_a   1.000
_cell.length_b   1.000
_cell.length_c   1.000
_cell.angle_alpha   90.00
_cell.angle_beta   90.00
_cell.angle_gamma   90.00
#
_symmetry.space_group_name_H-M   'P 1'
#
loop_
_entity.id
_entity.type
_entity.pdbx_description
1 polymer ?
#
loop_
_entity_poly.entity_id
_entity_poly.type
_entity_poly.pdbx_seq_one_letter_code
_entity_poly.pdbx_strand_id
1 'polypeptide(L)'
;MHNRWSKIDSRIACQQLGYFNGNFSLGAQSFNRYPSVQIIKPNCFGNETNKLGLFSCPGLMENISYGRNICHLQDLVNLNCWGVNRKQFIGYWKGIEIINATHKEVNIPEEWGGTYGNTRLNISASIFEYVDIQFAENNHGHGIKITSIMGYIRLKGVTSLRNNGDGLNIKLFSGSHYHWSEETLEFIHKAYWVCRPGSIPASPVFPFLMIAELPGPTFKTSGMCEFHVASDQTDQIITINLLETIHDPIASGRIEIWDKLTMNQIANWSLVNQTILNNHNNHINYPSLLFHRNSGPLKGLVYQGVASIRNAILIKFIWKKLTDRFICSEFANCIRALLHISVGQTKLAEVILKNSIISENNQHGLSLYDPWTYIHLENNTFEQNQYEAGVKILGGSADILINNNQFVRNQNSGLNISVNGGFKQINNSLFHSNYGHGLVIWNLNQSDLSSLRQPNLPLKTHVHLSNFTGKFNVYLLRNYLFYDNNLAKNKLNLEQIKAQYIGGQKYSTGMNFGNFLK
;
A
#
# COMPACT_ATOMS: atom_id res chain seq x y z
N MET A 1 8.49 -29.04 28.55
CA MET A 1 9.92 -28.78 28.23
C MET A 1 10.07 -27.32 27.79
N HIS A 2 9.92 -26.37 28.71
CA HIS A 2 10.11 -24.95 28.41
C HIS A 2 11.38 -24.46 29.11
N ASN A 3 12.06 -23.48 28.52
CA ASN A 3 13.13 -22.67 29.13
C ASN A 3 14.54 -23.27 29.10
N ARG A 4 15.27 -23.01 28.02
CA ARG A 4 16.74 -23.04 28.07
C ARG A 4 17.42 -21.78 27.54
N TRP A 5 16.66 -20.78 27.09
CA TRP A 5 17.19 -19.44 26.86
C TRP A 5 17.11 -18.64 28.16
N SER A 6 18.16 -17.89 28.46
CA SER A 6 18.22 -16.96 29.57
C SER A 6 18.05 -15.51 29.09
N LYS A 7 17.77 -14.61 30.03
CA LYS A 7 17.77 -13.17 29.77
C LYS A 7 19.15 -12.68 29.27
N ILE A 8 20.23 -13.31 29.72
CA ILE A 8 21.59 -12.97 29.30
C ILE A 8 21.81 -13.40 27.84
N ASP A 9 21.38 -14.60 27.46
CA ASP A 9 21.44 -15.08 26.07
C ASP A 9 20.69 -14.13 25.13
N SER A 10 19.50 -13.70 25.55
CA SER A 10 18.64 -12.79 24.80
C SER A 10 19.27 -11.41 24.67
N ARG A 11 19.90 -10.91 25.74
CA ARG A 11 20.63 -9.64 25.72
C ARG A 11 21.81 -9.70 24.76
N ILE A 12 22.62 -10.76 24.80
CA ILE A 12 23.79 -10.92 23.92
C ILE A 12 23.35 -11.08 22.46
N ALA A 13 22.29 -11.86 22.19
CA ALA A 13 21.70 -11.96 20.86
C ALA A 13 21.22 -10.57 20.37
N CYS A 14 20.51 -9.81 21.20
CA CYS A 14 20.08 -8.46 20.85
C CYS A 14 21.26 -7.46 20.69
N GLN A 15 22.33 -7.60 21.46
CA GLN A 15 23.54 -6.77 21.32
C GLN A 15 24.31 -7.07 20.04
N GLN A 16 24.35 -8.34 19.62
CA GLN A 16 24.86 -8.72 18.30
C GLN A 16 24.01 -8.11 17.17
N LEU A 17 22.69 -7.97 17.39
CA LEU A 17 21.77 -7.27 16.49
C LEU A 17 21.85 -5.73 16.59
N GLY A 18 22.76 -5.17 17.38
CA GLY A 18 22.99 -3.72 17.48
C GLY A 18 22.18 -2.98 18.54
N TYR A 19 21.41 -3.69 19.37
CA TYR A 19 20.64 -3.09 20.46
C TYR A 19 21.45 -3.01 21.75
N PHE A 20 21.00 -2.20 22.70
CA PHE A 20 21.60 -2.15 24.03
C PHE A 20 21.21 -3.36 24.89
N ASN A 21 19.96 -3.83 24.77
CA ASN A 21 19.40 -4.88 25.62
C ASN A 21 18.26 -5.64 24.93
N GLY A 22 17.73 -6.67 25.59
CA GLY A 22 16.56 -7.40 25.11
C GLY A 22 16.08 -8.49 26.05
N ASN A 23 14.97 -9.13 25.67
CA ASN A 23 14.42 -10.30 26.34
C ASN A 23 13.85 -11.28 25.31
N PHE A 24 13.52 -12.49 25.74
CA PHE A 24 12.87 -13.46 24.89
C PHE A 24 11.43 -13.74 25.33
N SER A 25 10.63 -14.18 24.38
CA SER A 25 9.31 -14.79 24.58
C SER A 25 9.24 -16.07 23.77
N LEU A 26 8.33 -16.97 24.14
CA LEU A 26 8.04 -18.16 23.35
C LEU A 26 6.99 -17.80 22.29
N GLY A 27 7.34 -18.04 21.03
CA GLY A 27 6.50 -17.81 19.86
C GLY A 27 5.68 -19.03 19.47
N ALA A 28 4.88 -18.88 18.41
CA ALA A 28 4.09 -19.98 17.85
C ALA A 28 4.99 -21.14 17.38
N GLN A 29 4.45 -22.36 17.44
CA GLN A 29 5.15 -23.55 17.00
C GLN A 29 5.48 -23.48 15.50
N SER A 30 6.66 -23.97 15.13
CA SER A 30 7.03 -24.08 13.72
C SER A 30 6.29 -25.25 13.06
N PHE A 31 5.42 -24.95 12.10
CA PHE A 31 4.70 -25.92 11.27
C PHE A 31 5.31 -26.10 9.87
N ASN A 32 6.38 -25.37 9.55
CA ASN A 32 6.97 -25.36 8.21
C ASN A 32 8.26 -26.21 8.12
N ARG A 33 8.42 -26.94 7.01
CA ARG A 33 9.60 -27.78 6.71
C ARG A 33 10.70 -27.01 5.97
N TYR A 34 11.06 -25.83 6.46
CA TYR A 34 12.21 -25.07 5.93
C TYR A 34 13.51 -25.49 6.63
N PRO A 35 14.69 -25.34 5.99
CA PRO A 35 15.97 -25.49 6.67
C PRO A 35 16.01 -24.56 7.89
N SER A 36 16.08 -25.15 9.08
CA SER A 36 16.07 -24.43 10.35
C SER A 36 17.31 -24.76 11.15
N VAL A 37 17.79 -23.79 11.91
CA VAL A 37 18.84 -23.97 12.92
C VAL A 37 18.16 -24.03 14.28
N GLN A 38 18.42 -25.10 15.02
CA GLN A 38 17.97 -25.25 16.38
C GLN A 38 19.11 -24.83 17.31
N ILE A 39 18.80 -23.85 18.16
CA ILE A 39 19.72 -23.31 19.16
C ILE A 39 19.13 -23.59 20.53
N ILE A 40 19.65 -24.63 21.20
CA ILE A 40 19.24 -25.01 22.55
C ILE A 40 20.32 -24.58 23.53
N LYS A 41 19.95 -23.70 24.47
CA LYS A 41 20.79 -23.30 25.61
C LYS A 41 22.13 -22.64 25.24
N PRO A 42 22.12 -21.39 24.74
CA PRO A 42 23.34 -20.67 24.39
C PRO A 42 24.37 -20.56 25.52
N ASN A 43 23.92 -20.41 26.79
CA ASN A 43 24.78 -20.32 27.97
C ASN A 43 25.79 -19.14 27.92
N CYS A 44 25.35 -17.98 27.46
CA CYS A 44 26.16 -16.79 27.44
C CYS A 44 26.47 -16.30 28.87
N PHE A 45 27.70 -15.85 29.11
CA PHE A 45 28.18 -15.26 30.34
C PHE A 45 27.83 -13.77 30.46
N GLY A 46 27.49 -13.11 29.35
CA GLY A 46 27.08 -11.72 29.30
C GLY A 46 28.22 -10.73 29.09
N ASN A 47 29.44 -11.21 28.84
CA ASN A 47 30.64 -10.42 28.54
C ASN A 47 31.16 -10.66 27.10
N GLU A 48 30.40 -11.41 26.30
CA GLU A 48 30.72 -11.71 24.91
C GLU A 48 30.79 -10.40 24.10
N THR A 49 31.83 -10.27 23.28
CA THR A 49 32.00 -9.06 22.45
C THR A 49 31.00 -9.04 21.31
N ASN A 50 30.52 -7.85 20.92
CA ASN A 50 29.56 -7.66 19.81
C ASN A 50 30.01 -8.30 18.47
N LYS A 51 31.31 -8.54 18.27
CA LYS A 51 31.88 -9.05 17.02
C LYS A 51 31.60 -10.53 16.78
N LEU A 52 31.50 -11.32 17.85
CA LEU A 52 31.18 -12.75 17.79
C LEU A 52 29.84 -13.07 18.48
N GLY A 53 29.42 -12.23 19.44
CA GLY A 53 28.08 -12.22 20.03
C GLY A 53 27.64 -13.60 20.54
N LEU A 54 26.46 -14.03 20.10
CA LEU A 54 25.85 -15.31 20.42
C LEU A 54 26.74 -16.51 20.02
N PHE A 55 27.61 -16.37 19.00
CA PHE A 55 28.53 -17.43 18.57
C PHE A 55 29.72 -17.62 19.50
N SER A 56 29.98 -16.69 20.42
CA SER A 56 30.96 -16.88 21.50
C SER A 56 30.42 -17.63 22.70
N CYS A 57 29.11 -17.88 22.75
CA CYS A 57 28.52 -18.55 23.90
C CYS A 57 28.86 -20.05 23.86
N PRO A 58 29.36 -20.65 24.96
CA PRO A 58 29.84 -22.04 24.98
C PRO A 58 28.83 -23.06 24.47
N GLY A 59 27.54 -22.83 24.74
CA GLY A 59 26.47 -23.73 24.30
C GLY A 59 26.26 -23.76 22.79
N LEU A 60 26.56 -22.66 22.07
CA LEU A 60 26.53 -22.64 20.61
C LEU A 60 27.77 -23.30 19.98
N MET A 61 28.92 -23.31 20.64
CA MET A 61 30.11 -23.96 20.10
C MET A 61 29.97 -25.49 20.07
N GLU A 62 29.14 -26.05 20.95
CA GLU A 62 29.01 -27.50 21.15
C GLU A 62 27.68 -28.09 20.62
N ASN A 63 26.58 -27.32 20.58
CA ASN A 63 25.22 -27.84 20.35
C ASN A 63 24.41 -27.05 19.31
N ILE A 64 24.91 -26.93 18.08
CA ILE A 64 24.10 -26.44 16.95
C ILE A 64 23.68 -27.62 16.08
N SER A 65 22.37 -27.78 15.90
CA SER A 65 21.80 -28.73 14.95
C SER A 65 21.11 -27.97 13.80
N TYR A 66 21.34 -28.43 12.58
CA TYR A 66 20.78 -27.82 11.36
C TYR A 66 20.07 -28.88 10.52
N GLY A 67 18.89 -28.58 10.01
CA GLY A 67 18.12 -29.53 9.22
C GLY A 67 16.70 -29.06 8.91
N ARG A 68 16.01 -29.75 8.00
CA ARG A 68 14.67 -29.35 7.51
C ARG A 68 13.51 -29.64 8.47
N ASN A 69 13.68 -30.58 9.40
CA ASN A 69 12.63 -31.03 10.30
C ASN A 69 12.99 -30.86 11.79
N ILE A 70 14.13 -30.23 12.11
CA ILE A 70 14.69 -30.22 13.47
C ILE A 70 13.86 -29.37 14.44
N CYS A 71 13.24 -28.30 13.95
CA CYS A 71 12.38 -27.43 14.75
C CYS A 71 10.87 -27.74 14.59
N HIS A 72 10.49 -28.86 13.96
CA HIS A 72 9.09 -29.18 13.71
C HIS A 72 8.34 -29.42 15.03
N LEU A 73 7.20 -28.74 15.22
CA LEU A 73 6.38 -28.78 16.45
C LEU A 73 7.10 -28.27 17.72
N GLN A 74 8.18 -27.49 17.57
CA GLN A 74 8.85 -26.81 18.68
C GLN A 74 8.43 -25.34 18.75
N ASP A 75 8.36 -24.81 19.98
CA ASP A 75 8.13 -23.39 20.22
C ASP A 75 9.34 -22.58 19.74
N LEU A 76 9.09 -21.55 18.93
CA LEU A 76 10.13 -20.65 18.46
C LEU A 76 10.54 -19.65 19.55
N VAL A 77 11.78 -19.20 19.51
CA VAL A 77 12.25 -18.13 20.40
C VAL A 77 12.04 -16.79 19.69
N ASN A 78 11.20 -15.93 20.27
CA ASN A 78 10.98 -14.56 19.81
C ASN A 78 11.83 -13.60 20.63
N LEU A 79 12.73 -12.87 19.98
CA LEU A 79 13.57 -11.85 20.62
C LEU A 79 12.87 -10.49 20.58
N ASN A 80 12.75 -9.87 21.75
CA ASN A 80 12.25 -8.51 21.96
C ASN A 80 13.45 -7.63 22.36
N CYS A 81 14.04 -6.91 21.41
CA CYS A 81 15.23 -6.08 21.64
C CYS A 81 14.90 -4.59 21.83
N TRP A 82 15.65 -3.87 22.67
CA TRP A 82 15.45 -2.43 22.92
C TRP A 82 16.73 -1.67 23.33
N GLY A 83 16.68 -0.35 23.21
CA GLY A 83 17.78 0.55 23.56
C GLY A 83 18.91 0.57 22.52
N VAL A 84 19.75 1.62 22.58
CA VAL A 84 20.74 1.95 21.53
C VAL A 84 22.16 1.93 22.11
N ASN A 85 23.07 1.14 21.52
CA ASN A 85 24.46 0.98 21.99
C ASN A 85 25.43 2.07 21.46
N ARG A 86 25.46 3.26 22.08
CA ARG A 86 26.18 4.49 21.63
C ARG A 86 27.59 4.32 21.01
N LYS A 87 28.35 3.28 21.34
CA LYS A 87 29.69 3.01 20.77
C LYS A 87 29.68 2.49 19.33
N GLN A 88 28.57 1.91 18.86
CA GLN A 88 28.39 1.50 17.46
C GLN A 88 28.05 2.69 16.53
N PHE A 89 27.81 3.89 17.06
CA PHE A 89 27.14 4.99 16.35
C PHE A 89 28.08 6.12 15.90
N ILE A 90 29.40 5.93 15.95
CA ILE A 90 30.35 6.94 15.46
C ILE A 90 30.35 6.91 13.93
N GLY A 91 29.77 7.93 13.29
CA GLY A 91 29.73 8.07 11.82
C GLY A 91 28.37 7.77 11.17
N TYR A 92 27.32 7.49 11.95
CA TYR A 92 25.99 7.13 11.45
C TYR A 92 24.92 8.17 11.82
N TRP A 93 23.86 8.25 11.01
CA TRP A 93 22.74 9.17 11.20
C TRP A 93 21.38 8.44 11.11
N LYS A 94 20.27 9.16 11.26
CA LYS A 94 18.90 8.58 11.34
C LYS A 94 18.17 8.48 9.99
N GLY A 95 18.83 8.87 8.89
CA GLY A 95 18.18 9.04 7.60
C GLY A 95 17.31 10.30 7.54
N ILE A 96 16.52 10.42 6.48
CA ILE A 96 15.61 11.55 6.24
C ILE A 96 14.19 11.14 6.59
N GLU A 97 13.55 11.87 7.50
CA GLU A 97 12.13 11.68 7.82
C GLU A 97 11.31 12.89 7.37
N ILE A 98 10.28 12.64 6.57
CA ILE A 98 9.30 13.64 6.15
C ILE A 98 7.94 13.27 6.72
N ILE A 99 7.39 14.22 7.47
CA ILE A 99 6.09 14.11 8.10
C ILE A 99 5.16 15.09 7.41
N ASN A 100 4.03 14.59 6.90
CA ASN A 100 2.99 15.38 6.27
C ASN A 100 3.50 16.22 5.09
N ALA A 101 4.11 15.55 4.10
CA ALA A 101 4.67 16.20 2.92
C ALA A 101 3.65 17.13 2.25
N THR A 102 3.96 18.43 2.21
CA THR A 102 3.12 19.44 1.57
C THR A 102 3.35 19.44 0.06
N HIS A 103 2.46 20.10 -0.69
CA HIS A 103 2.57 20.26 -2.13
C HIS A 103 2.69 21.74 -2.51
N LYS A 104 3.35 22.00 -3.63
CA LYS A 104 3.33 23.32 -4.28
C LYS A 104 2.53 23.20 -5.56
N GLU A 105 1.66 24.18 -5.79
CA GLU A 105 0.98 24.33 -7.07
C GLU A 105 1.95 24.93 -8.09
N VAL A 106 2.14 24.25 -9.20
CA VAL A 106 2.87 24.77 -10.37
C VAL A 106 1.97 24.76 -11.58
N ASN A 107 2.11 25.74 -12.46
CA ASN A 107 1.41 25.75 -13.73
C ASN A 107 1.91 24.57 -14.57
N ILE A 108 0.97 23.83 -15.16
CA ILE A 108 1.32 22.79 -16.12
C ILE A 108 1.85 23.50 -17.40
N PRO A 109 3.02 23.12 -17.93
CA PRO A 109 3.48 23.64 -19.23
C PRO A 109 2.50 23.26 -20.35
N GLU A 110 2.39 24.08 -21.41
CA GLU A 110 1.54 23.75 -22.59
C GLU A 110 1.89 22.39 -23.20
N GLU A 111 3.18 22.02 -23.18
CA GLU A 111 3.67 20.71 -23.62
C GLU A 111 3.05 19.52 -22.88
N TRP A 112 2.61 19.74 -21.63
CA TRP A 112 1.95 18.74 -20.78
C TRP A 112 0.43 18.94 -20.74
N GLY A 113 -0.09 19.70 -21.72
CA GLY A 113 -1.49 20.06 -21.86
C GLY A 113 -1.95 21.13 -20.87
N GLY A 114 -1.08 22.02 -20.39
CA GLY A 114 -1.49 23.10 -19.47
C GLY A 114 -2.02 24.35 -20.18
N THR A 115 -2.98 25.03 -19.57
CA THR A 115 -3.43 26.38 -19.96
C THR A 115 -2.99 27.42 -18.94
N TYR A 116 -2.59 28.59 -19.44
CA TYR A 116 -2.13 29.71 -18.62
C TYR A 116 -3.22 30.10 -17.59
N GLY A 117 -2.98 29.75 -16.32
CA GLY A 117 -3.81 30.17 -15.18
C GLY A 117 -4.82 29.15 -14.61
N ASN A 118 -5.30 28.18 -15.40
CA ASN A 118 -6.41 27.29 -14.99
C ASN A 118 -5.99 25.86 -14.66
N THR A 119 -4.86 25.39 -15.16
CA THR A 119 -4.35 24.03 -14.90
C THR A 119 -3.06 24.09 -14.12
N ARG A 120 -3.15 23.75 -12.83
CA ARG A 120 -1.99 23.57 -11.97
C ARG A 120 -1.84 22.09 -11.64
N LEU A 121 -0.61 21.69 -11.39
CA LEU A 121 -0.27 20.39 -10.86
C LEU A 121 0.22 20.59 -9.43
N ASN A 122 -0.33 19.79 -8.51
CA ASN A 122 0.32 19.60 -7.22
C ASN A 122 1.58 18.76 -7.46
N ILE A 123 2.72 19.42 -7.35
CA ILE A 123 4.00 18.73 -7.18
C ILE A 123 4.27 18.65 -5.69
N SER A 124 4.90 17.56 -5.22
CA SER A 124 5.40 17.56 -3.85
C SER A 124 6.30 18.77 -3.65
N ALA A 125 6.08 19.52 -2.57
CA ALA A 125 6.99 20.61 -2.18
C ALA A 125 8.37 20.03 -1.79
N SER A 126 8.41 18.75 -1.43
CA SER A 126 9.62 18.00 -1.14
C SER A 126 9.98 17.12 -2.35
N ILE A 127 10.97 17.55 -3.13
CA ILE A 127 11.48 16.84 -4.31
C ILE A 127 12.85 16.27 -3.97
N PHE A 128 13.05 14.96 -4.19
CA PHE A 128 14.39 14.34 -4.12
C PHE A 128 14.85 13.96 -5.52
N GLU A 129 15.85 14.68 -5.99
CA GLU A 129 16.54 14.39 -7.24
C GLU A 129 18.04 14.29 -6.98
N TYR A 130 18.65 13.18 -7.40
CA TYR A 130 20.10 12.94 -7.33
C TYR A 130 20.64 12.99 -5.89
N VAL A 131 20.01 12.22 -4.99
CA VAL A 131 20.32 12.21 -3.56
C VAL A 131 20.91 10.87 -3.15
N ASP A 132 22.12 10.91 -2.59
CA ASP A 132 22.81 9.74 -2.05
C ASP A 132 22.64 9.67 -0.53
N ILE A 133 22.12 8.54 -0.05
CA ILE A 133 21.78 8.28 1.34
C ILE A 133 22.44 6.97 1.72
N GLN A 134 23.40 7.07 2.63
CA GLN A 134 24.19 5.93 3.05
C GLN A 134 24.32 5.95 4.58
N PHE A 135 24.43 4.76 5.17
CA PHE A 135 24.79 4.59 6.58
C PHE A 135 23.79 5.22 7.56
N ALA A 136 22.48 5.09 7.30
CA ALA A 136 21.45 5.41 8.29
C ALA A 136 21.26 4.20 9.25
N GLU A 137 21.74 4.31 10.49
CA GLU A 137 21.73 3.18 11.45
C GLU A 137 20.96 3.44 12.74
N ASN A 138 20.84 4.70 13.20
CA ASN A 138 20.30 4.98 14.53
C ASN A 138 18.75 4.89 14.53
N ASN A 139 18.20 3.96 15.33
CA ASN A 139 16.77 3.52 15.42
C ASN A 139 16.24 2.60 14.30
N HIS A 140 17.03 1.69 13.71
CA HIS A 140 16.68 1.03 12.43
C HIS A 140 16.52 2.06 11.32
N GLY A 141 17.41 3.06 11.29
CA GLY A 141 17.32 4.19 10.38
C GLY A 141 16.99 3.72 8.98
N HIS A 142 15.79 4.04 8.52
CA HIS A 142 15.45 3.91 7.12
C HIS A 142 16.27 4.96 6.38
N GLY A 143 16.68 4.71 5.13
CA GLY A 143 17.36 5.74 4.35
C GLY A 143 16.47 6.98 4.20
N ILE A 144 15.27 6.78 3.65
CA ILE A 144 14.19 7.77 3.64
C ILE A 144 12.94 7.18 4.27
N LYS A 145 12.30 7.93 5.17
CA LYS A 145 10.97 7.63 5.69
C LYS A 145 10.00 8.76 5.35
N ILE A 146 8.91 8.46 4.65
CA ILE A 146 7.90 9.44 4.25
C ILE A 146 6.53 9.00 4.77
N THR A 147 5.83 9.94 5.39
CA THR A 147 4.40 9.83 5.67
C THR A 147 3.64 10.91 4.92
N SER A 148 2.60 10.52 4.17
CA SER A 148 1.83 11.47 3.35
C SER A 148 0.33 11.15 3.31
N ILE A 149 -0.50 12.19 3.41
CA ILE A 149 -1.96 12.12 3.26
C ILE A 149 -2.42 12.39 1.82
N MET A 150 -1.61 13.07 1.02
CA MET A 150 -1.96 13.44 -0.37
C MET A 150 -1.18 12.66 -1.43
N GLY A 151 -0.08 12.01 -1.04
CA GLY A 151 0.85 11.38 -1.97
C GLY A 151 1.78 12.40 -2.64
N TYR A 152 1.80 12.39 -3.98
CA TYR A 152 2.67 13.19 -4.86
C TYR A 152 4.18 13.00 -4.66
N ILE A 153 4.61 11.89 -4.06
CA ILE A 153 6.00 11.62 -3.75
C ILE A 153 6.76 11.34 -5.04
N ARG A 154 7.79 12.14 -5.34
CA ARG A 154 8.66 11.98 -6.51
C ARG A 154 10.10 11.80 -6.06
N LEU A 155 10.66 10.63 -6.36
CA LEU A 155 12.02 10.24 -6.07
C LEU A 155 12.71 9.88 -7.40
N LYS A 156 13.80 10.57 -7.75
CA LYS A 156 14.51 10.31 -9.01
C LYS A 156 16.01 10.34 -8.78
N GLY A 157 16.74 9.34 -9.25
CA GLY A 157 18.19 9.28 -9.04
C GLY A 157 18.56 9.16 -7.56
N VAL A 158 17.75 8.46 -6.76
CA VAL A 158 18.03 8.28 -5.34
C VAL A 158 18.89 7.04 -5.15
N THR A 159 19.98 7.18 -4.41
CA THR A 159 20.83 6.05 -4.01
C THR A 159 20.64 5.81 -2.51
N SER A 160 20.14 4.64 -2.11
CA SER A 160 19.92 4.30 -0.71
C SER A 160 20.61 2.99 -0.36
N LEU A 161 21.74 3.09 0.34
CA LEU A 161 22.68 1.99 0.55
C LEU A 161 22.96 1.72 2.02
N ARG A 162 23.06 0.44 2.39
CA ARG A 162 23.62 0.00 3.69
C ARG A 162 22.93 0.64 4.89
N ASN A 163 21.60 0.76 4.84
CA ASN A 163 20.82 1.25 5.97
C ASN A 163 20.39 0.08 6.85
N ASN A 164 20.28 0.32 8.16
CA ASN A 164 19.84 -0.71 9.12
C ASN A 164 18.32 -0.96 9.05
N GLY A 165 17.56 0.00 8.51
CA GLY A 165 16.14 -0.12 8.19
C GLY A 165 15.88 -0.48 6.74
N ASP A 166 14.75 -0.02 6.23
CA ASP A 166 14.46 -0.05 4.80
C ASP A 166 15.31 1.00 4.08
N GLY A 167 15.63 0.79 2.80
CA GLY A 167 16.21 1.85 1.98
C GLY A 167 15.24 3.04 1.84
N LEU A 168 13.97 2.75 1.59
CA LEU A 168 12.85 3.69 1.51
C LEU A 168 11.64 3.11 2.24
N ASN A 169 11.04 3.87 3.15
CA ASN A 169 9.83 3.52 3.89
C ASN A 169 8.76 4.58 3.65
N ILE A 170 7.72 4.24 2.91
CA ILE A 170 6.66 5.16 2.54
C ILE A 170 5.34 4.64 3.09
N LYS A 171 4.69 5.44 3.93
CA LYS A 171 3.36 5.15 4.45
C LYS A 171 2.39 6.23 4.02
N LEU A 172 1.35 5.80 3.32
CA LEU A 172 0.31 6.68 2.84
C LEU A 172 -0.91 6.57 3.77
N PHE A 173 -1.58 7.69 4.02
CA PHE A 173 -2.78 7.75 4.84
C PHE A 173 -3.97 8.22 4.01
N SER A 174 -5.00 7.38 3.87
CA SER A 174 -6.26 7.75 3.23
C SER A 174 -7.46 6.98 3.82
N GLY A 175 -8.65 7.38 3.39
CA GLY A 175 -9.91 6.73 3.68
C GLY A 175 -10.26 6.74 5.16
N SER A 176 -10.38 5.56 5.75
CA SER A 176 -10.72 5.39 7.17
C SER A 176 -9.56 5.65 8.14
N HIS A 177 -8.32 5.73 7.67
CA HIS A 177 -7.18 5.79 8.57
C HIS A 177 -6.86 7.21 9.06
N TYR A 178 -7.49 8.25 8.48
CA TYR A 178 -7.26 9.64 8.82
C TYR A 178 -8.57 10.46 8.75
N HIS A 179 -8.79 11.35 9.72
CA HIS A 179 -9.90 12.30 9.74
C HIS A 179 -9.34 13.71 9.65
N TRP A 180 -9.86 14.52 8.73
CA TRP A 180 -9.45 15.90 8.61
C TRP A 180 -10.33 16.84 9.45
N SER A 181 -9.69 17.69 10.25
CA SER A 181 -10.39 18.72 11.03
C SER A 181 -11.20 19.65 10.12
N GLU A 182 -12.44 19.94 10.50
CA GLU A 182 -13.35 20.83 9.74
C GLU A 182 -12.81 22.26 9.59
N GLU A 183 -11.89 22.69 10.47
CA GLU A 183 -11.36 24.06 10.50
C GLU A 183 -10.03 24.24 9.76
N THR A 184 -9.58 23.27 8.94
CA THR A 184 -8.33 23.48 8.20
C THR A 184 -8.48 24.57 7.14
N LEU A 185 -7.45 25.41 7.02
CA LEU A 185 -7.37 26.49 6.02
C LEU A 185 -7.59 25.97 4.58
N GLU A 186 -7.16 24.74 4.31
CA GLU A 186 -7.38 24.05 3.04
C GLU A 186 -8.87 23.83 2.73
N PHE A 187 -9.70 23.45 3.71
CA PHE A 187 -11.14 23.33 3.50
C PHE A 187 -11.83 24.66 3.35
N ILE A 188 -11.47 25.64 4.19
CA ILE A 188 -12.15 26.93 4.22
C ILE A 188 -11.97 27.68 2.88
N HIS A 189 -10.80 27.53 2.23
CA HIS A 189 -10.48 28.31 1.04
C HIS A 189 -10.42 27.53 -0.28
N LYS A 190 -10.25 26.20 -0.26
CA LYS A 190 -9.99 25.41 -1.48
C LYS A 190 -10.95 24.26 -1.72
N ALA A 191 -11.85 23.96 -0.77
CA ALA A 191 -12.82 22.89 -0.96
C ALA A 191 -14.06 23.37 -1.71
N TYR A 192 -14.63 22.47 -2.49
CA TYR A 192 -15.87 22.66 -3.21
C TYR A 192 -16.93 21.68 -2.70
N TRP A 193 -18.15 22.14 -2.44
CA TRP A 193 -19.20 21.31 -1.86
C TRP A 193 -20.17 20.81 -2.92
N VAL A 194 -20.39 19.49 -2.94
CA VAL A 194 -21.29 18.84 -3.92
C VAL A 194 -22.75 19.24 -3.68
N CYS A 195 -23.17 19.42 -2.42
CA CYS A 195 -24.56 19.67 -2.05
C CYS A 195 -24.87 21.11 -1.62
N ARG A 196 -23.92 22.05 -1.67
CA ARG A 196 -24.15 23.45 -1.27
C ARG A 196 -24.28 24.36 -2.52
N PRO A 197 -25.24 25.29 -2.56
CA PRO A 197 -25.38 26.23 -3.68
C PRO A 197 -24.16 27.16 -3.80
N GLY A 198 -23.85 27.65 -5.01
CA GLY A 198 -22.86 28.70 -5.25
C GLY A 198 -21.39 28.30 -5.10
N SER A 199 -21.11 27.00 -5.01
CA SER A 199 -19.80 26.54 -4.54
C SER A 199 -18.71 26.46 -5.60
N ILE A 200 -18.96 26.54 -6.92
CA ILE A 200 -17.93 26.13 -7.89
C ILE A 200 -17.98 27.01 -9.16
N PRO A 201 -16.86 27.64 -9.57
CA PRO A 201 -16.79 28.43 -10.80
C PRO A 201 -16.94 27.53 -12.03
N ALA A 202 -17.41 28.10 -13.14
CA ALA A 202 -17.56 27.40 -14.43
C ALA A 202 -16.24 26.79 -14.97
N SER A 203 -15.10 27.25 -14.44
CA SER A 203 -13.76 26.72 -14.72
C SER A 203 -12.99 26.56 -13.41
N PRO A 204 -13.04 25.38 -12.76
CA PRO A 204 -12.29 25.14 -11.53
C PRO A 204 -10.79 25.09 -11.83
N VAL A 205 -9.99 25.69 -10.95
CA VAL A 205 -8.53 25.57 -11.01
C VAL A 205 -8.14 24.23 -10.40
N PHE A 206 -7.51 23.36 -11.19
CA PHE A 206 -7.01 22.08 -10.69
C PHE A 206 -5.62 22.24 -10.03
N PRO A 207 -5.26 21.36 -9.09
CA PRO A 207 -6.14 20.42 -8.40
C PRO A 207 -6.92 21.08 -7.26
N PHE A 208 -8.00 20.44 -6.82
CA PHE A 208 -8.83 20.96 -5.73
C PHE A 208 -9.44 19.84 -4.88
N LEU A 209 -9.92 20.23 -3.70
CA LEU A 209 -10.64 19.34 -2.80
C LEU A 209 -12.14 19.47 -3.02
N MET A 210 -12.87 18.37 -2.88
CA MET A 210 -14.31 18.36 -2.98
C MET A 210 -14.92 17.60 -1.81
N ILE A 211 -15.94 18.18 -1.20
CA ILE A 211 -16.62 17.63 -0.04
C ILE A 211 -18.03 17.20 -0.45
N ALA A 212 -18.29 15.90 -0.36
CA ALA A 212 -19.61 15.33 -0.46
C ALA A 212 -20.14 15.09 0.96
N GLU A 213 -21.03 15.97 1.41
CA GLU A 213 -21.67 15.88 2.72
C GLU A 213 -23.15 16.28 2.62
N LEU A 214 -23.97 15.88 3.61
CA LEU A 214 -25.31 16.45 3.68
C LEU A 214 -25.21 17.96 3.96
N PRO A 215 -26.03 18.79 3.30
CA PRO A 215 -26.06 20.22 3.52
C PRO A 215 -26.76 20.53 4.85
N GLY A 216 -26.05 20.29 5.94
CA GLY A 216 -26.50 20.54 7.30
C GLY A 216 -27.69 19.69 7.77
N PRO A 217 -28.24 20.03 8.95
CA PRO A 217 -29.39 19.34 9.52
C PRO A 217 -30.61 19.39 8.59
N THR A 218 -31.26 18.25 8.38
CA THR A 218 -32.40 18.14 7.46
C THR A 218 -33.36 17.03 7.89
N PHE A 219 -34.67 17.20 7.66
CA PHE A 219 -35.67 16.13 7.87
C PHE A 219 -35.75 15.14 6.71
N LYS A 220 -35.13 15.45 5.56
CA LYS A 220 -35.14 14.56 4.40
C LYS A 220 -34.48 13.23 4.75
N THR A 221 -35.12 12.11 4.44
CA THR A 221 -34.60 10.76 4.70
C THR A 221 -33.72 10.24 3.55
N SER A 222 -33.73 10.90 2.40
CA SER A 222 -32.82 10.62 1.30
C SER A 222 -32.64 11.85 0.41
N GLY A 223 -31.56 11.86 -0.36
CA GLY A 223 -31.28 12.91 -1.32
C GLY A 223 -30.16 12.54 -2.28
N MET A 224 -30.03 13.36 -3.32
CA MET A 224 -28.98 13.25 -4.33
C MET A 224 -28.50 14.64 -4.71
N CYS A 225 -27.20 14.76 -4.91
CA CYS A 225 -26.54 15.94 -5.46
C CYS A 225 -25.66 15.48 -6.62
N GLU A 226 -25.64 16.24 -7.69
CA GLU A 226 -24.82 15.96 -8.86
C GLU A 226 -23.84 17.09 -9.10
N PHE A 227 -22.65 16.73 -9.56
CA PHE A 227 -21.62 17.70 -9.86
C PHE A 227 -20.85 17.34 -11.13
N HIS A 228 -20.61 18.36 -11.97
CA HIS A 228 -19.91 18.21 -13.23
C HIS A 228 -18.51 18.82 -13.13
N VAL A 229 -17.50 18.03 -13.45
CA VAL A 229 -16.11 18.51 -13.57
C VAL A 229 -15.68 18.32 -15.02
N ALA A 230 -15.11 19.35 -15.62
CA ALA A 230 -14.47 19.24 -16.92
C ALA A 230 -13.16 20.05 -16.92
N SER A 231 -12.15 19.53 -17.61
CA SER A 231 -10.98 20.30 -18.03
C SER A 231 -11.26 20.94 -19.39
N ASP A 232 -10.70 22.13 -19.60
CA ASP A 232 -10.72 22.85 -20.87
C ASP A 232 -9.88 22.15 -21.96
N GLN A 233 -8.97 21.27 -21.56
CA GLN A 233 -8.07 20.52 -22.44
C GLN A 233 -8.59 19.11 -22.73
N THR A 234 -8.69 18.75 -24.01
CA THR A 234 -9.32 17.49 -24.45
C THR A 234 -8.44 16.24 -24.31
N ASP A 235 -7.13 16.42 -24.19
CA ASP A 235 -6.12 15.37 -24.03
C ASP A 235 -5.85 15.02 -22.55
N GLN A 236 -6.35 15.83 -21.62
CA GLN A 236 -6.20 15.57 -20.20
C GLN A 236 -7.23 14.56 -19.70
N ILE A 237 -6.82 13.78 -18.72
CA ILE A 237 -7.70 12.92 -17.94
C ILE A 237 -7.86 13.44 -16.51
N ILE A 238 -9.07 13.29 -15.98
CA ILE A 238 -9.38 13.66 -14.59
C ILE A 238 -9.16 12.45 -13.69
N THR A 239 -8.31 12.61 -12.68
CA THR A 239 -8.06 11.64 -11.61
C THR A 239 -8.78 12.07 -10.33
N ILE A 240 -9.55 11.15 -9.74
CA ILE A 240 -10.31 11.35 -8.51
C ILE A 240 -9.84 10.37 -7.44
N ASN A 241 -9.48 10.88 -6.28
CA ASN A 241 -9.09 10.09 -5.12
C ASN A 241 -10.07 10.33 -3.97
N LEU A 242 -10.40 9.28 -3.22
CA LEU A 242 -11.20 9.39 -2.01
C LEU A 242 -10.25 9.39 -0.80
N LEU A 243 -10.01 10.57 -0.25
CA LEU A 243 -9.03 10.78 0.83
C LEU A 243 -9.61 10.50 2.21
N GLU A 244 -10.92 10.64 2.38
CA GLU A 244 -11.57 10.45 3.68
C GLU A 244 -13.03 10.02 3.50
N THR A 245 -13.50 9.16 4.40
CA THR A 245 -14.93 8.84 4.53
C THR A 245 -15.33 8.72 5.98
N ILE A 246 -16.34 9.47 6.37
CA ILE A 246 -16.99 9.44 7.68
C ILE A 246 -18.48 9.29 7.48
N HIS A 247 -19.08 8.45 8.30
CA HIS A 247 -20.52 8.25 8.29
C HIS A 247 -21.02 7.88 9.68
N ASP A 248 -22.24 8.29 9.94
CA ASP A 248 -23.01 7.99 11.12
C ASP A 248 -23.66 6.60 11.00
N PRO A 249 -23.80 5.82 12.10
CA PRO A 249 -24.47 4.52 12.07
C PRO A 249 -25.86 4.53 11.43
N ILE A 250 -26.62 5.64 11.53
CA ILE A 250 -27.97 5.74 10.99
C ILE A 250 -28.04 6.32 9.57
N ALA A 251 -26.90 6.49 8.91
CA ALA A 251 -26.82 7.05 7.57
C ALA A 251 -25.96 6.16 6.64
N SER A 252 -26.34 6.10 5.37
CA SER A 252 -25.61 5.41 4.31
C SER A 252 -25.51 6.30 3.10
N GLY A 253 -24.39 6.23 2.40
CA GLY A 253 -24.12 7.04 1.22
C GLY A 253 -23.57 6.22 0.08
N ARG A 254 -23.58 6.79 -1.12
CA ARG A 254 -22.83 6.30 -2.26
C ARG A 254 -22.36 7.46 -3.12
N ILE A 255 -21.17 7.31 -3.68
CA ILE A 255 -20.59 8.23 -4.66
C ILE A 255 -20.46 7.47 -5.96
N GLU A 256 -21.18 7.91 -6.98
CA GLU A 256 -21.06 7.38 -8.33
C GLU A 256 -20.23 8.35 -9.18
N ILE A 257 -19.28 7.80 -9.93
CA ILE A 257 -18.43 8.56 -10.84
C ILE A 257 -18.66 8.03 -12.23
N TRP A 258 -19.03 8.93 -13.13
CA TRP A 258 -19.39 8.65 -14.50
C TRP A 258 -18.50 9.44 -15.45
N ASP A 259 -18.07 8.80 -16.52
CA ASP A 259 -17.47 9.51 -17.65
C ASP A 259 -18.58 10.27 -18.39
N LYS A 260 -18.48 11.59 -18.51
CA LYS A 260 -19.59 12.40 -19.03
C LYS A 260 -19.81 12.20 -20.53
N LEU A 261 -18.75 11.87 -21.28
CA LEU A 261 -18.80 11.76 -22.74
C LEU A 261 -19.30 10.38 -23.18
N THR A 262 -18.83 9.32 -22.50
CA THR A 262 -19.22 7.95 -22.82
C THR A 262 -20.42 7.47 -22.00
N MET A 263 -20.80 8.20 -20.95
CA MET A 263 -21.84 7.80 -19.98
C MET A 263 -21.57 6.45 -19.32
N ASN A 264 -20.30 6.02 -19.28
CA ASN A 264 -19.89 4.81 -18.61
C ASN A 264 -19.60 5.08 -17.13
N GLN A 265 -20.08 4.21 -16.25
CA GLN A 265 -19.75 4.29 -14.83
C GLN A 265 -18.29 3.88 -14.61
N ILE A 266 -17.48 4.81 -14.11
CA ILE A 266 -16.08 4.61 -13.76
C ILE A 266 -15.99 3.97 -12.36
N ALA A 267 -16.79 4.47 -11.42
CA ALA A 267 -16.77 3.99 -10.04
C ALA A 267 -18.13 4.09 -9.35
N ASN A 268 -18.36 3.21 -8.38
CA ASN A 268 -19.49 3.26 -7.46
C ASN A 268 -18.98 2.95 -6.04
N TRP A 269 -18.71 3.99 -5.26
CA TRP A 269 -18.19 3.89 -3.90
C TRP A 269 -19.33 3.99 -2.90
N SER A 270 -19.66 2.88 -2.24
CA SER A 270 -20.65 2.90 -1.17
C SER A 270 -19.99 3.27 0.16
N LEU A 271 -20.58 4.24 0.84
CA LEU A 271 -20.16 4.85 2.11
C LEU A 271 -21.02 4.26 3.23
N VAL A 272 -20.61 3.07 3.68
CA VAL A 272 -21.32 2.28 4.68
C VAL A 272 -20.34 1.65 5.67
N ASN A 273 -20.82 1.32 6.86
CA ASN A 273 -20.02 0.67 7.88
C ASN A 273 -19.83 -0.81 7.54
N GLN A 274 -18.58 -1.28 7.62
CA GLN A 274 -18.22 -2.69 7.53
C GLN A 274 -19.01 -3.58 8.51
N THR A 275 -19.35 -3.11 9.72
CA THR A 275 -20.07 -3.94 10.70
C THR A 275 -21.57 -4.07 10.43
N ILE A 276 -22.21 -3.12 9.73
CA ILE A 276 -23.65 -3.19 9.39
C ILE A 276 -23.91 -4.23 8.29
N LEU A 277 -22.96 -4.40 7.36
CA LEU A 277 -23.08 -5.39 6.30
C LEU A 277 -23.01 -6.83 6.80
N ASN A 278 -22.27 -7.08 7.88
CA ASN A 278 -22.18 -8.42 8.50
C ASN A 278 -23.54 -8.90 9.05
N ASN A 279 -24.46 -7.99 9.39
CA ASN A 279 -25.77 -8.35 9.92
C ASN A 279 -26.82 -8.61 8.83
N HIS A 280 -26.62 -8.16 7.58
CA HIS A 280 -27.63 -8.34 6.53
C HIS A 280 -27.59 -9.73 5.86
N ASN A 281 -26.50 -10.48 6.00
CA ASN A 281 -26.38 -11.83 5.44
C ASN A 281 -26.94 -12.93 6.35
N ASN A 282 -27.30 -12.60 7.59
CA ASN A 282 -28.02 -13.51 8.47
C ASN A 282 -29.49 -13.08 8.48
N HIS A 283 -30.38 -13.89 7.89
CA HIS A 283 -31.82 -13.82 8.13
C HIS A 283 -32.11 -14.10 9.61
N ILE A 284 -31.86 -13.12 10.46
CA ILE A 284 -32.24 -13.13 11.87
C ILE A 284 -32.81 -11.75 12.16
N ASN A 285 -34.06 -11.74 12.59
CA ASN A 285 -34.80 -10.59 13.08
C ASN A 285 -33.88 -9.65 13.87
N TYR A 286 -33.97 -8.35 13.54
CA TYR A 286 -33.38 -7.23 14.27
C TYR A 286 -33.20 -7.56 15.77
N PRO A 287 -31.98 -7.87 16.23
CA PRO A 287 -31.69 -7.70 17.64
C PRO A 287 -31.46 -6.21 17.81
N SER A 288 -32.24 -5.61 18.70
CA SER A 288 -32.02 -4.29 19.27
C SER A 288 -30.53 -4.08 19.58
N LEU A 289 -29.81 -3.46 18.64
CA LEU A 289 -28.45 -2.99 18.85
C LEU A 289 -28.55 -1.83 19.82
N LEU A 290 -28.18 -2.12 21.07
CA LEU A 290 -27.79 -1.11 22.05
C LEU A 290 -26.70 -0.24 21.39
N PHE A 291 -27.12 0.90 20.84
CA PHE A 291 -26.23 1.95 20.39
C PHE A 291 -25.40 2.40 21.60
N HIS A 292 -24.14 2.01 21.66
CA HIS A 292 -23.20 2.62 22.59
C HIS A 292 -23.08 4.10 22.19
N ARG A 293 -23.68 5.00 22.97
CA ARG A 293 -23.61 6.48 22.80
C ARG A 293 -22.20 7.08 22.78
N ASN A 294 -21.14 6.26 22.85
CA ASN A 294 -19.74 6.67 22.99
C ASN A 294 -18.84 6.19 21.83
N SER A 295 -19.37 5.57 20.78
CA SER A 295 -18.62 5.36 19.54
C SER A 295 -18.61 6.68 18.76
N GLY A 296 -17.44 7.14 18.32
CA GLY A 296 -17.37 8.25 17.36
C GLY A 296 -17.75 7.79 15.95
N PRO A 297 -17.75 8.72 14.97
CA PRO A 297 -18.01 8.42 13.56
C PRO A 297 -17.23 7.20 13.05
N LEU A 298 -17.90 6.36 12.27
CA LEU A 298 -17.37 5.08 11.82
C LEU A 298 -16.48 5.22 10.58
N LYS A 299 -15.46 4.37 10.55
CA LYS A 299 -14.43 4.28 9.51
C LYS A 299 -14.91 3.48 8.30
N GLY A 300 -14.81 4.05 7.09
CA GLY A 300 -15.22 3.42 5.82
C GLY A 300 -14.21 2.42 5.21
N LEU A 301 -14.52 1.96 4.00
CA LEU A 301 -13.73 0.96 3.26
C LEU A 301 -12.45 1.55 2.63
N VAL A 302 -11.59 0.67 2.09
CA VAL A 302 -10.46 1.09 1.24
C VAL A 302 -10.95 1.23 -0.19
N TYR A 303 -10.87 2.44 -0.73
CA TYR A 303 -11.31 2.76 -2.10
C TYR A 303 -10.12 2.96 -3.03
N GLN A 304 -10.36 2.72 -4.31
CA GLN A 304 -9.38 2.97 -5.35
C GLN A 304 -9.61 4.33 -5.97
N GLY A 305 -8.56 5.14 -6.08
CA GLY A 305 -8.60 6.34 -6.90
C GLY A 305 -8.79 5.96 -8.37
N VAL A 306 -9.68 6.65 -9.06
CA VAL A 306 -10.07 6.35 -10.44
C VAL A 306 -9.66 7.48 -11.36
N ALA A 307 -9.59 7.21 -12.66
CA ALA A 307 -9.42 8.24 -13.67
C ALA A 307 -10.41 8.02 -14.81
N SER A 308 -10.87 9.11 -15.41
CA SER A 308 -11.59 9.07 -16.68
C SER A 308 -10.62 8.76 -17.82
N ILE A 309 -11.18 8.34 -18.95
CA ILE A 309 -10.46 8.23 -20.23
C ILE A 309 -10.52 9.53 -21.05
N ARG A 310 -11.18 10.56 -20.52
CA ARG A 310 -11.46 11.85 -21.14
C ARG A 310 -11.33 12.98 -20.10
N ASN A 311 -11.59 14.19 -20.56
CA ASN A 311 -11.48 15.43 -19.80
C ASN A 311 -12.76 15.83 -19.05
N ALA A 312 -13.78 14.97 -18.93
CA ALA A 312 -15.04 15.33 -18.31
C ALA A 312 -15.70 14.18 -17.54
N ILE A 313 -16.14 14.48 -16.31
CA ILE A 313 -16.79 13.53 -15.40
C ILE A 313 -18.04 14.12 -14.75
N LEU A 314 -18.90 13.22 -14.30
CA LEU A 314 -20.06 13.50 -13.47
C LEU A 314 -19.93 12.72 -12.15
N ILE A 315 -20.00 13.43 -11.04
CA ILE A 315 -19.96 12.89 -9.69
C ILE A 315 -21.37 13.01 -9.10
N LYS A 316 -21.95 11.89 -8.66
CA LYS A 316 -23.23 11.87 -7.96
C LYS A 316 -23.02 11.43 -6.53
N PHE A 317 -23.42 12.26 -5.58
CA PHE A 317 -23.48 11.90 -4.18
C PHE A 317 -24.93 11.63 -3.79
N ILE A 318 -25.19 10.41 -3.33
CA ILE A 318 -26.52 9.94 -2.96
C ILE A 318 -26.46 9.48 -1.52
N TRP A 319 -27.44 9.87 -0.72
CA TRP A 319 -27.47 9.55 0.70
C TRP A 319 -28.86 9.12 1.14
N LYS A 320 -28.88 8.33 2.22
CA LYS A 320 -30.09 7.84 2.87
C LYS A 320 -29.87 7.80 4.38
N LYS A 321 -30.83 8.34 5.12
CA LYS A 321 -30.94 8.23 6.57
C LYS A 321 -32.03 7.23 6.93
N LEU A 322 -31.79 6.45 7.98
CA LEU A 322 -32.74 5.49 8.52
C LEU A 322 -33.83 6.15 9.37
N THR A 323 -33.65 7.43 9.74
CA THR A 323 -34.61 8.20 10.52
C THR A 323 -34.88 9.55 9.86
N ASP A 324 -36.04 10.11 10.17
CA ASP A 324 -36.47 11.47 9.82
C ASP A 324 -35.92 12.53 10.78
N ARG A 325 -35.04 12.15 11.73
CA ARG A 325 -34.44 13.09 12.68
C ARG A 325 -33.68 14.19 11.97
N PHE A 326 -33.77 15.40 12.54
CA PHE A 326 -33.15 16.61 12.01
C PHE A 326 -31.62 16.52 11.97
N ILE A 327 -31.02 15.92 13.00
CA ILE A 327 -29.59 15.62 13.12
C ILE A 327 -29.38 14.11 13.18
N CYS A 328 -28.19 13.64 12.78
CA CYS A 328 -27.80 12.26 13.03
C CYS A 328 -27.29 12.05 14.46
N SER A 329 -27.05 10.79 14.84
CA SER A 329 -26.75 10.42 16.24
C SER A 329 -25.43 10.98 16.77
N GLU A 330 -24.38 10.92 15.95
CA GLU A 330 -23.00 11.18 16.33
C GLU A 330 -22.38 12.29 15.48
N PHE A 331 -22.79 12.41 14.21
CA PHE A 331 -22.20 13.36 13.26
C PHE A 331 -23.26 14.29 12.64
N ALA A 332 -23.11 15.60 12.82
CA ALA A 332 -24.12 16.60 12.42
C ALA A 332 -24.47 16.54 10.92
N ASN A 333 -23.47 16.33 10.06
CA ASN A 333 -23.66 16.22 8.61
C ASN A 333 -23.94 14.79 8.15
N CYS A 334 -24.13 13.84 9.08
CA CYS A 334 -24.44 12.41 8.89
C CYS A 334 -23.42 11.60 8.09
N ILE A 335 -22.95 12.10 6.95
CA ILE A 335 -21.98 11.49 6.06
C ILE A 335 -21.12 12.61 5.50
N ARG A 336 -19.81 12.38 5.46
CA ARG A 336 -18.83 13.24 4.81
C ARG A 336 -17.84 12.38 4.05
N ALA A 337 -17.57 12.76 2.80
CA ALA A 337 -16.52 12.19 1.99
C ALA A 337 -15.67 13.30 1.38
N LEU A 338 -14.35 13.17 1.52
CA LEU A 338 -13.38 14.10 0.95
C LEU A 338 -12.77 13.51 -0.30
N LEU A 339 -12.99 14.17 -1.43
CA LEU A 339 -12.42 13.84 -2.71
C LEU A 339 -11.28 14.79 -3.04
N HIS A 340 -10.23 14.28 -3.69
CA HIS A 340 -9.21 15.08 -4.33
C HIS A 340 -9.31 14.91 -5.83
N ILE A 341 -9.44 16.03 -6.55
CA ILE A 341 -9.66 16.04 -7.99
C ILE A 341 -8.46 16.73 -8.64
N SER A 342 -7.88 16.04 -9.61
CA SER A 342 -6.65 16.45 -10.26
C SER A 342 -6.67 16.07 -11.73
N VAL A 343 -5.82 16.72 -12.54
CA VAL A 343 -5.74 16.50 -13.99
C VAL A 343 -4.32 16.25 -14.43
N GLY A 344 -4.17 15.48 -15.49
CA GLY A 344 -2.90 15.24 -16.16
C GLY A 344 -3.07 14.43 -17.43
N GLN A 345 -1.99 14.24 -18.17
CA GLN A 345 -2.00 13.41 -19.40
C GLN A 345 -2.19 11.91 -19.11
N THR A 346 -1.86 11.48 -17.89
CA THR A 346 -2.07 10.13 -17.40
C THR A 346 -2.70 10.16 -16.03
N LYS A 347 -3.14 8.98 -15.55
CA LYS A 347 -3.59 8.83 -14.17
C LYS A 347 -2.47 9.29 -13.25
N LEU A 348 -2.78 10.22 -12.35
CA LEU A 348 -1.75 10.82 -11.51
C LEU A 348 -1.28 9.83 -10.43
N ALA A 349 0.03 9.61 -10.40
CA ALA A 349 0.67 8.73 -9.44
C ALA A 349 0.88 9.43 -8.10
N GLU A 350 0.60 8.72 -7.01
CA GLU A 350 0.86 9.16 -5.64
C GLU A 350 2.31 8.92 -5.22
N VAL A 351 2.98 7.91 -5.80
CA VAL A 351 4.42 7.68 -5.65
C VAL A 351 5.03 7.37 -7.01
N ILE A 352 6.09 8.09 -7.34
CA ILE A 352 6.96 7.80 -8.47
C ILE A 352 8.39 7.65 -7.96
N LEU A 353 9.01 6.52 -8.31
CA LEU A 353 10.43 6.25 -8.08
C LEU A 353 11.09 5.89 -9.41
N LYS A 354 12.07 6.69 -9.84
CA LYS A 354 12.78 6.47 -11.11
C LYS A 354 14.28 6.48 -10.98
N ASN A 355 14.97 5.73 -11.84
CA ASN A 355 16.42 5.82 -12.03
C ASN A 355 17.22 5.70 -10.73
N SER A 356 16.75 4.90 -9.78
CA SER A 356 17.27 4.86 -8.40
C SER A 356 17.92 3.51 -8.07
N ILE A 357 18.88 3.51 -7.14
CA ILE A 357 19.59 2.31 -6.67
C ILE A 357 19.34 2.15 -5.18
N ILE A 358 18.73 1.05 -4.79
CA ILE A 358 18.38 0.77 -3.40
C ILE A 358 18.90 -0.61 -3.04
N SER A 359 20.05 -0.65 -2.37
CA SER A 359 20.75 -1.91 -2.15
C SER A 359 21.44 -2.06 -0.80
N GLU A 360 21.70 -3.31 -0.43
CA GLU A 360 22.41 -3.68 0.80
C GLU A 360 21.74 -3.15 2.08
N ASN A 361 20.42 -2.91 2.07
CA ASN A 361 19.69 -2.50 3.27
C ASN A 361 19.33 -3.72 4.10
N ASN A 362 19.40 -3.60 5.43
CA ASN A 362 19.13 -4.71 6.35
C ASN A 362 17.63 -5.11 6.35
N GLN A 363 16.72 -4.20 5.99
CA GLN A 363 15.30 -4.51 5.79
C GLN A 363 14.92 -4.63 4.30
N HIS A 364 13.83 -3.99 3.87
CA HIS A 364 13.45 -3.97 2.47
C HIS A 364 14.27 -2.93 1.71
N GLY A 365 14.31 -3.02 0.38
CA GLY A 365 14.74 -1.88 -0.41
C GLY A 365 13.70 -0.77 -0.31
N LEU A 366 12.48 -1.02 -0.80
CA LEU A 366 11.32 -0.13 -0.64
C LEU A 366 10.19 -0.87 0.08
N SER A 367 9.67 -0.27 1.15
CA SER A 367 8.41 -0.65 1.77
C SER A 367 7.38 0.47 1.54
N LEU A 368 6.22 0.11 0.97
CA LEU A 368 5.15 1.03 0.63
C LEU A 368 3.82 0.51 1.20
N TYR A 369 3.17 1.33 2.02
CA TYR A 369 1.94 0.97 2.72
C TYR A 369 0.75 1.80 2.28
N ASP A 370 -0.37 1.11 2.09
CA ASP A 370 -1.71 1.64 1.85
C ASP A 370 -1.86 2.58 0.63
N PRO A 371 -1.28 2.27 -0.55
CA PRO A 371 -1.46 3.12 -1.73
C PRO A 371 -2.89 3.02 -2.28
N TRP A 372 -3.48 4.12 -2.74
CA TRP A 372 -4.89 4.16 -3.14
C TRP A 372 -5.16 4.45 -4.62
N THR A 373 -4.27 5.12 -5.35
CA THR A 373 -4.54 5.54 -6.73
C THR A 373 -3.65 4.84 -7.74
N TYR A 374 -2.35 5.15 -7.74
CA TYR A 374 -1.43 4.72 -8.77
C TYR A 374 0.02 4.86 -8.33
N ILE A 375 0.78 3.77 -8.45
CA ILE A 375 2.20 3.66 -8.13
C ILE A 375 2.99 3.39 -9.40
N HIS A 376 4.08 4.14 -9.58
CA HIS A 376 4.95 4.02 -10.74
C HIS A 376 6.42 3.85 -10.32
N LEU A 377 6.93 2.63 -10.47
CA LEU A 377 8.36 2.35 -10.30
C LEU A 377 8.98 2.07 -11.66
N GLU A 378 9.98 2.85 -12.06
CA GLU A 378 10.60 2.73 -13.38
C GLU A 378 12.13 2.80 -13.34
N ASN A 379 12.80 1.85 -14.00
CA ASN A 379 14.26 1.88 -14.17
C ASN A 379 15.04 1.97 -12.84
N ASN A 380 14.64 1.19 -11.84
CA ASN A 380 15.31 1.12 -10.55
C ASN A 380 15.99 -0.23 -10.32
N THR A 381 17.02 -0.23 -9.47
CA THR A 381 17.72 -1.44 -9.04
C THR A 381 17.49 -1.66 -7.55
N PHE A 382 16.96 -2.83 -7.20
CA PHE A 382 16.78 -3.31 -5.83
C PHE A 382 17.64 -4.56 -5.63
N GLU A 383 18.81 -4.39 -5.00
CA GLU A 383 19.80 -5.46 -4.87
C GLU A 383 20.18 -5.77 -3.41
N GLN A 384 20.33 -7.04 -3.06
CA GLN A 384 20.93 -7.48 -1.79
C GLN A 384 20.28 -6.90 -0.52
N ASN A 385 18.97 -6.62 -0.56
CA ASN A 385 18.23 -6.21 0.63
C ASN A 385 17.88 -7.45 1.48
N GLN A 386 18.04 -7.36 2.80
CA GLN A 386 18.23 -8.53 3.68
C GLN A 386 16.98 -9.03 4.43
N TYR A 387 15.78 -8.56 4.08
CA TYR A 387 14.53 -8.95 4.75
C TYR A 387 13.50 -9.61 3.82
N GLU A 388 12.22 -9.22 3.88
CA GLU A 388 11.11 -9.92 3.21
C GLU A 388 11.12 -9.74 1.69
N ALA A 389 11.49 -8.55 1.21
CA ALA A 389 11.52 -8.26 -0.22
C ALA A 389 12.45 -7.11 -0.60
N GLY A 390 12.94 -7.10 -1.83
CA GLY A 390 13.54 -5.90 -2.44
C GLY A 390 12.52 -4.76 -2.48
N VAL A 391 11.30 -5.05 -2.95
CA VAL A 391 10.15 -4.13 -2.87
C VAL A 391 8.94 -4.82 -2.27
N LYS A 392 8.37 -4.23 -1.22
CA LYS A 392 7.13 -4.64 -0.57
C LYS A 392 6.07 -3.54 -0.73
N ILE A 393 4.94 -3.88 -1.36
CA ILE A 393 3.74 -3.04 -1.39
C ILE A 393 2.64 -3.78 -0.63
N LEU A 394 2.12 -3.18 0.44
CA LEU A 394 1.16 -3.80 1.35
C LEU A 394 -0.08 -2.92 1.57
N GLY A 395 -1.25 -3.54 1.58
CA GLY A 395 -2.52 -2.86 1.83
C GLY A 395 -2.98 -2.01 0.65
N GLY A 396 -3.95 -1.13 0.87
CA GLY A 396 -4.43 -0.23 -0.16
C GLY A 396 -5.08 -0.91 -1.38
N SER A 397 -5.33 -0.14 -2.43
CA SER A 397 -5.99 -0.64 -3.64
C SER A 397 -5.57 0.07 -4.94
N ALA A 398 -4.41 0.72 -4.94
CA ALA A 398 -3.82 1.40 -6.10
C ALA A 398 -3.57 0.48 -7.30
N ASP A 399 -3.59 1.08 -8.49
CA ASP A 399 -2.94 0.48 -9.66
C ASP A 399 -1.42 0.55 -9.51
N ILE A 400 -0.69 -0.44 -10.01
CA ILE A 400 0.75 -0.55 -9.82
C ILE A 400 1.42 -0.83 -11.16
N LEU A 401 2.32 0.06 -11.57
CA LEU A 401 3.21 -0.10 -12.71
C LEU A 401 4.65 -0.32 -12.23
N ILE A 402 5.24 -1.45 -12.64
CA ILE A 402 6.63 -1.82 -12.43
C ILE A 402 7.27 -2.02 -13.80
N ASN A 403 8.02 -1.01 -14.26
CA ASN A 403 8.62 -1.02 -15.59
C ASN A 403 10.15 -0.98 -15.55
N ASN A 404 10.82 -1.87 -16.27
CA ASN A 404 12.27 -1.84 -16.42
C ASN A 404 13.06 -1.89 -15.09
N ASN A 405 12.55 -2.57 -14.07
CA ASN A 405 13.23 -2.64 -12.76
C ASN A 405 14.06 -3.92 -12.64
N GLN A 406 15.12 -3.87 -11.84
CA GLN A 406 15.97 -5.01 -11.53
C GLN A 406 15.81 -5.40 -10.05
N PHE A 407 15.49 -6.66 -9.79
CA PHE A 407 15.36 -7.24 -8.46
C PHE A 407 16.35 -8.38 -8.32
N VAL A 408 17.48 -8.11 -7.66
CA VAL A 408 18.66 -8.97 -7.70
C VAL A 408 19.08 -9.40 -6.29
N ARG A 409 19.26 -10.71 -6.06
CA ARG A 409 19.86 -11.24 -4.81
C ARG A 409 19.23 -10.74 -3.50
N ASN A 410 17.93 -10.43 -3.50
CA ASN A 410 17.22 -10.07 -2.27
C ASN A 410 16.94 -11.34 -1.43
N GLN A 411 16.96 -11.20 -0.10
CA GLN A 411 16.97 -12.32 0.86
C GLN A 411 15.74 -13.23 0.82
N ASN A 412 14.59 -12.72 0.40
CA ASN A 412 13.39 -13.54 0.20
C ASN A 412 12.73 -13.24 -1.14
N SER A 413 11.92 -12.19 -1.25
CA SER A 413 11.27 -11.86 -2.52
C SER A 413 12.01 -10.76 -3.31
N GLY A 414 12.00 -10.80 -4.64
CA GLY A 414 12.37 -9.64 -5.44
C GLY A 414 11.33 -8.53 -5.29
N LEU A 415 10.11 -8.83 -5.73
CA LEU A 415 8.92 -7.96 -5.62
C LEU A 415 7.79 -8.70 -4.92
N ASN A 416 7.18 -8.07 -3.91
CA ASN A 416 6.04 -8.58 -3.17
C ASN A 416 4.92 -7.54 -3.13
N ILE A 417 3.80 -7.84 -3.81
CA ILE A 417 2.61 -6.99 -3.86
C ILE A 417 1.47 -7.71 -3.16
N SER A 418 1.01 -7.13 -2.05
CA SER A 418 -0.04 -7.68 -1.19
C SER A 418 -1.12 -6.62 -0.96
N VAL A 419 -2.05 -6.46 -1.90
CA VAL A 419 -3.02 -5.34 -1.90
C VAL A 419 -4.45 -5.84 -2.07
N ASN A 420 -5.44 -5.02 -1.69
CA ASN A 420 -6.86 -5.37 -1.75
C ASN A 420 -7.47 -5.16 -3.14
N GLY A 421 -6.76 -4.44 -4.02
CA GLY A 421 -7.29 -4.09 -5.32
C GLY A 421 -6.27 -3.56 -6.32
N GLY A 422 -6.80 -3.05 -7.43
CA GLY A 422 -6.05 -2.38 -8.49
C GLY A 422 -5.41 -3.33 -9.50
N PHE A 423 -5.15 -2.81 -10.68
CA PHE A 423 -4.43 -3.46 -11.76
C PHE A 423 -2.93 -3.47 -11.47
N LYS A 424 -2.26 -4.58 -11.73
CA LYS A 424 -0.79 -4.67 -11.64
C LYS A 424 -0.22 -4.92 -13.02
N GLN A 425 0.69 -4.08 -13.46
CA GLN A 425 1.47 -4.26 -14.66
C GLN A 425 2.94 -4.33 -14.31
N ILE A 426 3.55 -5.47 -14.61
CA ILE A 426 4.98 -5.71 -14.41
C ILE A 426 5.57 -6.00 -15.78
N ASN A 427 6.46 -5.11 -16.23
CA ASN A 427 7.00 -5.19 -17.57
C ASN A 427 8.48 -4.91 -17.67
N ASN A 428 9.10 -5.55 -18.66
CA ASN A 428 10.51 -5.39 -19.00
C ASN A 428 11.47 -5.51 -17.79
N SER A 429 11.08 -6.26 -16.75
CA SER A 429 11.78 -6.27 -15.47
C SER A 429 12.61 -7.54 -15.31
N LEU A 430 13.73 -7.45 -14.59
CA LEU A 430 14.64 -8.56 -14.32
C LEU A 430 14.47 -9.02 -12.87
N PHE A 431 14.21 -10.31 -12.69
CA PHE A 431 14.23 -10.99 -11.40
C PHE A 431 15.35 -12.01 -11.42
N HIS A 432 16.46 -11.72 -10.71
CA HIS A 432 17.66 -12.53 -10.79
C HIS A 432 18.16 -12.99 -9.41
N SER A 433 18.29 -14.31 -9.22
CA SER A 433 18.96 -14.91 -8.07
C SER A 433 18.47 -14.41 -6.70
N ASN A 434 17.19 -14.07 -6.57
CA ASN A 434 16.57 -13.80 -5.26
C ASN A 434 16.48 -15.12 -4.49
N TYR A 435 16.81 -15.12 -3.20
CA TYR A 435 16.97 -16.36 -2.43
C TYR A 435 15.64 -17.11 -2.21
N GLY A 436 14.51 -16.39 -2.16
CA GLY A 436 13.17 -16.96 -2.08
C GLY A 436 12.41 -16.89 -3.41
N HIS A 437 11.47 -15.95 -3.52
CA HIS A 437 10.63 -15.77 -4.70
C HIS A 437 11.15 -14.64 -5.59
N GLY A 438 11.02 -14.76 -6.91
CA GLY A 438 11.24 -13.62 -7.80
C GLY A 438 10.11 -12.60 -7.63
N LEU A 439 8.89 -13.08 -7.79
CA LEU A 439 7.67 -12.29 -7.73
C LEU A 439 6.62 -12.97 -6.84
N VAL A 440 6.03 -12.19 -5.92
CA VAL A 440 4.91 -12.57 -5.08
C VAL A 440 3.76 -11.61 -5.32
N ILE A 441 2.61 -12.13 -5.73
CA ILE A 441 1.34 -11.39 -5.78
C ILE A 441 0.34 -12.06 -4.86
N TRP A 442 -0.14 -11.31 -3.89
CA TRP A 442 -1.21 -11.71 -3.01
C TRP A 442 -2.35 -10.69 -3.09
N ASN A 443 -3.45 -11.10 -3.72
CA ASN A 443 -4.69 -10.34 -3.61
C ASN A 443 -5.37 -10.70 -2.28
N LEU A 444 -5.34 -9.77 -1.34
CA LEU A 444 -5.92 -9.95 -0.01
C LEU A 444 -7.44 -10.16 -0.17
N ASN A 445 -8.01 -11.20 0.46
CA ASN A 445 -9.46 -11.38 0.42
C ASN A 445 -10.13 -10.32 1.26
N GLN A 446 -11.23 -9.81 0.74
CA GLN A 446 -12.26 -9.16 1.52
C GLN A 446 -13.48 -10.11 1.67
N SER A 447 -13.23 -11.41 1.90
CA SER A 447 -14.25 -12.34 2.40
C SER A 447 -14.24 -12.21 3.91
N ASP A 448 -15.16 -11.50 4.54
CA ASP A 448 -16.53 -12.01 4.70
C ASP A 448 -17.67 -11.15 4.12
N LEU A 449 -17.42 -10.21 3.20
CA LEU A 449 -18.51 -9.37 2.69
C LEU A 449 -18.45 -9.15 1.18
N SER A 450 -19.15 -10.05 0.49
CA SER A 450 -19.74 -9.79 -0.82
C SER A 450 -20.50 -8.46 -0.80
N SER A 451 -19.90 -7.36 -1.29
CA SER A 451 -20.59 -6.26 -2.01
C SER A 451 -19.82 -4.93 -2.16
N LEU A 452 -18.55 -4.76 -1.76
CA LEU A 452 -18.03 -3.39 -1.58
C LEU A 452 -16.71 -2.99 -2.24
N ARG A 453 -16.22 -3.84 -3.13
CA ARG A 453 -15.58 -3.39 -4.36
C ARG A 453 -16.27 -4.18 -5.46
N GLN A 454 -17.16 -3.55 -6.23
CA GLN A 454 -17.37 -3.98 -7.61
C GLN A 454 -16.35 -3.20 -8.45
N PRO A 455 -15.10 -3.67 -8.60
CA PRO A 455 -14.45 -3.33 -9.84
C PRO A 455 -15.33 -3.95 -10.91
N ASN A 456 -15.73 -3.20 -11.92
CA ASN A 456 -16.43 -3.75 -13.09
C ASN A 456 -15.58 -4.82 -13.82
N LEU A 457 -14.41 -5.20 -13.30
CA LEU A 457 -13.41 -6.10 -13.87
C LEU A 457 -12.68 -6.93 -12.79
N PRO A 458 -12.28 -8.18 -13.08
CA PRO A 458 -11.50 -9.01 -12.16
C PRO A 458 -10.15 -8.38 -11.79
N LEU A 459 -9.58 -8.74 -10.63
CA LEU A 459 -8.21 -8.37 -10.28
C LEU A 459 -7.24 -9.01 -11.27
N LYS A 460 -6.61 -8.16 -12.09
CA LYS A 460 -5.70 -8.55 -13.15
C LYS A 460 -4.27 -8.18 -12.77
N THR A 461 -3.37 -9.15 -12.93
CA THR A 461 -1.93 -8.89 -12.98
C THR A 461 -1.41 -9.29 -14.35
N HIS A 462 -0.76 -8.35 -15.03
CA HIS A 462 -0.07 -8.61 -16.29
C HIS A 462 1.43 -8.61 -16.02
N VAL A 463 2.10 -9.69 -16.43
CA VAL A 463 3.55 -9.80 -16.41
C VAL A 463 4.02 -10.05 -17.83
N HIS A 464 4.74 -9.11 -18.43
CA HIS A 464 5.18 -9.21 -19.83
C HIS A 464 6.62 -8.80 -20.01
N LEU A 465 7.30 -9.39 -21.01
CA LEU A 465 8.70 -9.10 -21.36
C LEU A 465 9.69 -9.13 -20.18
N SER A 466 9.33 -9.81 -19.09
CA SER A 466 10.10 -9.82 -17.85
C SER A 466 10.89 -11.11 -17.72
N ASN A 467 12.15 -11.00 -17.33
CA ASN A 467 13.09 -12.10 -17.29
C ASN A 467 13.26 -12.63 -15.86
N PHE A 468 13.03 -13.92 -15.66
CA PHE A 468 13.22 -14.60 -14.39
C PHE A 468 14.39 -15.59 -14.53
N THR A 469 15.49 -15.35 -13.82
CA THR A 469 16.74 -16.10 -13.99
C THR A 469 17.41 -16.38 -12.65
N GLY A 470 18.24 -17.43 -12.59
CA GLY A 470 18.92 -17.86 -11.35
C GLY A 470 17.91 -18.35 -10.31
N LYS A 471 17.79 -19.68 -10.14
CA LYS A 471 16.86 -20.39 -9.20
C LYS A 471 15.76 -19.49 -8.62
N PHE A 472 14.62 -19.41 -9.29
CA PHE A 472 13.51 -18.55 -8.89
C PHE A 472 12.24 -19.37 -8.64
N ASN A 473 11.34 -18.82 -7.81
CA ASN A 473 9.96 -19.27 -7.68
C ASN A 473 9.02 -18.08 -7.89
N VAL A 474 7.90 -18.28 -8.57
CA VAL A 474 6.82 -17.27 -8.68
C VAL A 474 5.63 -17.76 -7.87
N TYR A 475 5.09 -16.89 -7.01
CA TYR A 475 3.95 -17.21 -6.15
C TYR A 475 2.79 -16.27 -6.42
N LEU A 476 1.65 -16.82 -6.82
CA LEU A 476 0.45 -16.07 -7.18
C LEU A 476 -0.77 -16.65 -6.44
N LEU A 477 -1.44 -15.81 -5.66
CA LEU A 477 -2.68 -16.16 -4.98
C LEU A 477 -3.85 -15.29 -5.49
N ARG A 478 -4.96 -15.95 -5.86
CA ARG A 478 -6.23 -15.35 -6.26
C ARG A 478 -6.09 -14.29 -7.37
N ASN A 479 -5.45 -14.64 -8.47
CA ASN A 479 -5.11 -13.68 -9.52
C ASN A 479 -5.36 -14.23 -10.93
N TYR A 480 -5.83 -13.39 -11.86
CA TYR A 480 -5.82 -13.70 -13.29
C TYR A 480 -4.52 -13.19 -13.91
N LEU A 481 -3.63 -14.12 -14.25
CA LEU A 481 -2.34 -13.83 -14.87
C LEU A 481 -2.46 -13.88 -16.41
N PHE A 482 -2.02 -12.80 -17.06
CA PHE A 482 -1.65 -12.82 -18.47
C PHE A 482 -0.13 -12.73 -18.58
N TYR A 483 0.47 -13.72 -19.24
CA TYR A 483 1.91 -13.82 -19.47
C TYR A 483 2.16 -13.97 -20.97
N ASP A 484 2.81 -12.97 -21.57
CA ASP A 484 3.26 -13.01 -22.97
C ASP A 484 4.77 -12.84 -22.99
N ASN A 485 5.45 -13.80 -23.61
CA ASN A 485 6.90 -13.83 -23.71
C ASN A 485 7.32 -14.30 -25.10
N ASN A 486 7.13 -13.46 -26.10
CA ASN A 486 7.48 -13.74 -27.49
C ASN A 486 8.99 -13.83 -27.79
N LEU A 487 9.89 -13.83 -26.79
CA LEU A 487 11.35 -13.74 -27.01
C LEU A 487 12.25 -14.69 -26.21
N ALA A 488 11.74 -15.68 -25.48
CA ALA A 488 12.60 -16.65 -24.78
C ALA A 488 12.46 -18.08 -25.33
N LYS A 489 13.46 -18.52 -26.09
CA LYS A 489 13.77 -19.93 -26.40
C LYS A 489 14.12 -20.79 -25.18
N ASN A 490 13.83 -20.33 -23.95
CA ASN A 490 14.01 -21.10 -22.73
C ASN A 490 12.64 -21.50 -22.19
N LYS A 491 12.34 -22.80 -22.28
CA LYS A 491 11.18 -23.46 -21.65
C LYS A 491 10.99 -22.93 -20.22
N LEU A 492 9.95 -22.13 -20.00
CA LEU A 492 9.35 -22.03 -18.67
C LEU A 492 8.79 -23.41 -18.34
N ASN A 493 9.43 -24.13 -17.41
CA ASN A 493 8.83 -25.31 -16.83
C ASN A 493 7.61 -24.85 -16.03
N LEU A 494 6.41 -25.20 -16.51
CA LEU A 494 5.14 -24.89 -15.83
C LEU A 494 5.12 -25.34 -14.35
N GLU A 495 5.96 -26.28 -13.95
CA GLU A 495 6.10 -26.73 -12.55
C GLU A 495 6.61 -25.65 -11.57
N GLN A 496 7.18 -24.54 -12.05
CA GLN A 496 7.72 -23.46 -11.21
C GLN A 496 6.71 -22.35 -10.87
N ILE A 497 5.51 -22.39 -11.47
CA ILE A 497 4.40 -21.49 -11.15
C ILE A 497 3.45 -22.21 -10.20
N LYS A 498 3.52 -21.90 -8.90
CA LYS A 498 2.51 -22.36 -7.94
C LYS A 498 1.36 -21.35 -7.92
N ALA A 499 0.31 -21.61 -8.70
CA ALA A 499 -0.98 -20.92 -8.59
C ALA A 499 -1.91 -21.76 -7.70
N GLN A 500 -2.32 -21.23 -6.55
CA GLN A 500 -3.30 -21.87 -5.67
C GLN A 500 -4.64 -21.13 -5.81
N TYR A 501 -5.59 -21.73 -6.55
CA TYR A 501 -6.97 -21.26 -6.61
C TYR A 501 -7.77 -21.95 -5.49
N ILE A 502 -8.38 -21.16 -4.60
CA ILE A 502 -9.35 -21.66 -3.61
C ILE A 502 -10.66 -20.94 -3.87
N GLY A 503 -11.63 -21.68 -4.42
CA GLY A 503 -12.97 -21.19 -4.77
C GLY A 503 -13.52 -22.00 -5.95
N GLY A 504 -14.35 -23.00 -5.67
CA GLY A 504 -14.84 -23.95 -6.66
C GLY A 504 -15.68 -23.30 -7.74
N GLN A 505 -15.11 -23.14 -8.94
CA GLN A 505 -15.80 -23.25 -10.23
C GLN A 505 -14.71 -23.45 -11.29
N LYS A 506 -14.65 -24.66 -11.88
CA LYS A 506 -13.90 -24.92 -13.11
C LYS A 506 -14.61 -24.16 -14.23
N TYR A 507 -14.12 -22.98 -14.60
CA TYR A 507 -14.32 -22.51 -15.97
C TYR A 507 -13.25 -23.14 -16.83
N SER A 508 -13.68 -23.83 -17.88
CA SER A 508 -12.79 -24.47 -18.84
C SER A 508 -11.76 -23.46 -19.35
N THR A 509 -10.53 -23.93 -19.53
CA THR A 509 -9.45 -23.24 -20.19
C THR A 509 -9.85 -22.95 -21.64
N GLY A 510 -10.46 -21.79 -21.86
CA GLY A 510 -10.53 -21.15 -23.16
C GLY A 510 -9.22 -20.41 -23.43
N MET A 511 -8.14 -21.15 -23.73
CA MET A 511 -7.01 -20.57 -24.48
C MET A 511 -7.51 -20.25 -25.88
N ASN A 512 -7.94 -19.01 -26.11
CA ASN A 512 -8.15 -18.51 -27.47
C ASN A 512 -6.82 -17.96 -27.98
N PHE A 513 -6.03 -18.82 -28.64
CA PHE A 513 -5.11 -18.36 -29.68
C PHE A 513 -5.95 -18.08 -30.92
N GLY A 514 -6.55 -16.89 -30.97
CA GLY A 514 -7.31 -16.41 -32.13
C GLY A 514 -6.46 -15.43 -32.94
N ASN A 515 -5.90 -15.93 -34.04
CA ASN A 515 -5.38 -15.22 -35.22
C ASN A 515 -5.30 -13.68 -35.17
N PHE A 516 -4.08 -13.15 -35.05
CA PHE A 516 -3.70 -11.88 -35.70
C PHE A 516 -2.35 -12.06 -36.39
N LEU A 517 -2.39 -12.75 -37.53
CA LEU A 517 -1.43 -12.59 -38.62
C LEU A 517 -2.25 -12.31 -39.88
N LYS A 518 -2.66 -11.05 -40.03
CA LYS A 518 -2.69 -10.26 -41.27
C LYS A 518 -3.05 -8.82 -40.94
#